data_AF-A0A9P1CSP3-F1
#
_entry.id   AF-A0A9P1CSP3-F1
#
_cell.length_a   1.000
_cell.length_b   1.000
_cell.length_c   1.000
_cell.angle_alpha   90.00
_cell.angle_beta   90.00
_cell.angle_gamma   90.00
#
_symmetry.space_group_name_H-M   'P 1'
#
loop_
_entity.id
_entity.type
_entity.pdbx_description
1 polymer ?
#
loop_
_entity_poly.entity_id
_entity_poly.type
_entity_poly.pdbx_seq_one_letter_code
_entity_poly.pdbx_strand_id
1 'polypeptide(L)'
;MSETTPLAEASPAPPSYDATPTTETNPQSCPARSTQQERRSCFPLEPFSLLKELLPTCYYSYLPSYVRQVHSFPHLVLLTRMVANCSLFIQLVLTWKYWEEEKHAPWDYTVVIASCIFAVVSLQLLHMELVQYSVDLHTCSTEAQKSKDQMMNTFNGMVSDLDTMLAKSADTQAALAERSLDSHRRDLANFLLKGIMSKVRSFREFPTPDFLAFLILYLKIFEECSAYPLEEPFVIASEDEVMAGAMIVDTVEMVGKKAKAMEVKFLKKKVDTAKKSSSTLRQKWKRATFVSKKVMSLTGFSKLVKVVKKKNPQESKKEELKEEEQEFEFTLPAAFDSDMTKEQQIKWLRFDMNGRFQIEVEDDDPFPVQMKLLLFSCTVLSPEHARLIFSFLIGVPLLILNIAVVSPPYTVVISSMSVTLICIAFVLHDFLDIDAIQRMEIQIKEMQATVAAVEERRQQMVDFFGRVHRLADFWLHRTLPRLELMKLCGDALQDAEEPEMEPLLVEIVKKVRNLEDSLLPISLWQKDALKEADKKKRSELLSKLTSRACAKYALQEMPTVAQELLDMKRAALESANDADEAPQ
;
A
#
# COMPACT_ATOMS: atom_id res chain seq x y z
N MET A 1 -30.27 -9.22 -4.78
CA MET A 1 -29.44 -10.29 -5.35
C MET A 1 -28.01 -9.83 -5.19
N SER A 2 -27.41 -10.19 -4.06
CA SER A 2 -26.05 -9.80 -3.70
C SER A 2 -25.13 -10.90 -4.19
N GLU A 3 -24.28 -10.60 -5.17
CA GLU A 3 -23.16 -11.46 -5.53
C GLU A 3 -22.16 -11.43 -4.36
N THR A 4 -22.19 -12.48 -3.55
CA THR A 4 -21.11 -12.82 -2.64
C THR A 4 -19.92 -13.26 -3.47
N THR A 5 -19.04 -12.31 -3.81
CA THR A 5 -17.71 -12.62 -4.36
C THR A 5 -16.97 -13.48 -3.33
N PRO A 6 -16.55 -14.71 -3.68
CA PRO A 6 -15.82 -15.55 -2.74
C PRO A 6 -14.48 -14.88 -2.41
N LEU A 7 -14.23 -14.70 -1.11
CA LEU A 7 -12.92 -14.38 -0.57
C LEU A 7 -11.91 -15.37 -1.16
N ALA A 8 -10.92 -14.85 -1.87
CA ALA A 8 -9.85 -15.62 -2.48
C ALA A 8 -9.25 -16.59 -1.47
N GLU A 9 -9.20 -17.87 -1.84
CA GLU A 9 -8.44 -18.91 -1.14
C GLU A 9 -7.02 -18.41 -0.88
N ALA A 10 -6.57 -18.55 0.37
CA ALA A 10 -5.24 -18.14 0.78
C ALA A 10 -4.19 -18.79 -0.14
N SER A 11 -3.43 -17.95 -0.84
CA SER A 11 -2.29 -18.37 -1.65
C SER A 11 -1.34 -19.24 -0.81
N PRO A 12 -0.80 -20.35 -1.34
CA PRO A 12 0.09 -21.23 -0.60
C PRO A 12 1.24 -20.41 -0.02
N ALA A 13 1.55 -20.66 1.26
CA ALA A 13 2.60 -19.95 1.98
C ALA A 13 3.89 -19.97 1.15
N PRO A 14 4.53 -18.81 0.89
CA PRO A 14 5.76 -18.76 0.14
C PRO A 14 6.84 -19.61 0.84
N PRO A 15 7.80 -20.18 0.08
CA PRO A 15 8.87 -20.97 0.66
C PRO A 15 9.54 -20.20 1.78
N SER A 16 9.55 -20.80 2.97
CA SER A 16 10.21 -20.30 4.17
C SER A 16 11.65 -19.96 3.82
N TYR A 17 11.99 -18.68 3.88
CA TYR A 17 13.37 -18.23 3.75
C TYR A 17 14.11 -18.75 4.99
N ASP A 18 14.93 -19.80 4.82
CA ASP A 18 15.74 -20.42 5.87
C ASP A 18 16.84 -19.44 6.33
N ALA A 19 16.42 -18.41 7.06
CA ALA A 19 17.30 -17.59 7.86
C ALA A 19 17.61 -18.35 9.16
N THR A 20 18.88 -18.31 9.54
CA THR A 20 19.44 -18.76 10.82
C THR A 20 18.45 -18.60 11.98
N PRO A 21 18.28 -19.61 12.85
CA PRO A 21 17.32 -19.56 13.95
C PRO A 21 17.74 -18.49 14.95
N THR A 22 17.21 -17.28 14.79
CA THR A 22 17.21 -16.27 15.84
C THR A 22 16.16 -16.66 16.84
N THR A 23 16.62 -17.00 18.05
CA THR A 23 15.82 -17.26 19.25
C THR A 23 14.92 -16.05 19.55
N GLU A 24 13.76 -15.98 18.92
CA GLU A 24 12.72 -15.01 19.26
C GLU A 24 12.04 -15.47 20.55
N THR A 25 12.53 -14.97 21.68
CA THR A 25 11.75 -14.85 22.91
C THR A 25 10.57 -13.92 22.62
N ASN A 26 9.46 -14.52 22.20
CA ASN A 26 8.16 -13.89 22.02
C ASN A 26 7.68 -13.36 23.38
N PRO A 27 7.67 -12.04 23.65
CA PRO A 27 6.99 -11.53 24.82
C PRO A 27 5.50 -11.59 24.50
N GLN A 28 4.82 -12.57 25.08
CA GLN A 28 3.35 -12.62 25.18
C GLN A 28 2.83 -11.22 25.52
N SER A 29 2.35 -10.50 24.50
CA SER A 29 1.54 -9.32 24.69
C SER A 29 0.22 -9.81 25.28
N CYS A 30 0.09 -9.65 26.60
CA CYS A 30 -1.21 -9.74 27.25
C CYS A 30 -2.20 -8.91 26.44
N PRO A 31 -3.30 -9.49 25.92
CA PRO A 31 -4.32 -8.69 25.28
C PRO A 31 -4.78 -7.70 26.34
N ALA A 32 -4.51 -6.41 26.12
CA ALA A 32 -5.03 -5.35 26.93
C ALA A 32 -6.55 -5.48 26.84
N ARG A 33 -7.12 -6.13 27.85
CA ARG A 33 -8.55 -6.31 28.04
C ARG A 33 -9.07 -4.89 28.23
N SER A 34 -9.47 -4.24 27.13
CA SER A 34 -10.21 -3.01 27.21
C SER A 34 -11.50 -3.37 27.91
N THR A 35 -11.51 -3.20 29.23
CA THR A 35 -12.72 -3.07 30.05
C THR A 35 -13.43 -1.82 29.56
N GLN A 36 -14.02 -1.93 28.37
CA GLN A 36 -15.10 -1.09 27.93
C GLN A 36 -16.19 -1.39 28.95
N GLN A 37 -16.26 -0.51 29.94
CA GLN A 37 -17.28 -0.48 30.96
C GLN A 37 -18.62 -0.55 30.22
N GLU A 38 -19.24 -1.74 30.22
CA GLU A 38 -20.56 -2.00 29.66
C GLU A 38 -21.51 -1.01 30.33
N ARG A 39 -21.75 0.11 29.66
CA ARG A 39 -22.83 1.01 30.04
C ARG A 39 -24.08 0.13 29.99
N ARG A 40 -24.75 -0.01 31.14
CA ARG A 40 -26.03 -0.70 31.26
C ARG A 40 -27.01 -0.07 30.26
N SER A 41 -27.07 -0.66 29.08
CA SER A 41 -28.04 -0.34 28.06
C SER A 41 -29.38 -0.86 28.57
N CYS A 42 -30.40 0.00 28.62
CA CYS A 42 -31.77 -0.43 28.91
C CYS A 42 -32.38 -1.27 27.77
N PHE A 43 -31.64 -1.48 26.67
CA PHE A 43 -32.05 -2.29 25.53
C PHE A 43 -31.34 -3.66 25.57
N PRO A 44 -32.01 -4.74 25.12
CA PRO A 44 -33.30 -4.75 24.41
C PRO A 44 -34.53 -4.59 25.33
N LEU A 45 -35.56 -3.88 24.84
CA LEU A 45 -36.86 -3.77 25.50
C LEU A 45 -37.90 -4.62 24.76
N GLU A 46 -38.77 -5.30 25.51
CA GLU A 46 -39.94 -6.01 24.99
C GLU A 46 -41.22 -5.27 25.41
N PRO A 47 -41.58 -4.16 24.73
CA PRO A 47 -42.71 -3.32 25.13
C PRO A 47 -44.05 -4.07 25.08
N PHE A 48 -44.11 -5.15 24.30
CA PHE A 48 -45.28 -6.01 24.14
C PHE A 48 -45.21 -7.30 24.96
N SER A 49 -44.34 -7.37 25.98
CA SER A 49 -44.27 -8.51 26.91
C SER A 49 -45.62 -8.76 27.61
N LEU A 50 -46.37 -7.70 27.96
CA LEU A 50 -47.71 -7.84 28.52
C LEU A 50 -48.73 -8.39 27.49
N LEU A 51 -48.56 -8.07 26.20
CA LEU A 51 -49.42 -8.62 25.14
C LEU A 51 -49.17 -10.10 24.90
N LYS A 52 -47.97 -10.60 25.22
CA LYS A 52 -47.68 -12.04 25.24
C LYS A 52 -48.57 -12.79 26.24
N GLU A 53 -48.96 -12.15 27.34
CA GLU A 53 -49.85 -12.73 28.36
C GLU A 53 -51.33 -12.56 28.02
N LEU A 54 -51.70 -11.51 27.27
CA LEU A 54 -53.10 -11.18 26.96
C LEU A 54 -53.63 -11.76 25.64
N LEU A 55 -52.77 -11.95 24.62
CA LEU A 55 -53.17 -12.52 23.33
C LEU A 55 -52.89 -14.02 23.27
N PRO A 56 -53.75 -14.82 22.61
CA PRO A 56 -53.44 -16.22 22.30
C PRO A 56 -52.07 -16.32 21.61
N THR A 57 -51.25 -17.29 22.03
CA THR A 57 -49.86 -17.48 21.57
C THR A 57 -49.71 -17.50 20.04
N CYS A 58 -50.76 -17.87 19.31
CA CYS A 58 -50.78 -17.83 17.85
C CYS A 58 -50.64 -16.40 17.28
N TYR A 59 -51.26 -15.37 17.86
CA TYR A 59 -51.22 -14.00 17.32
C TYR A 59 -49.88 -13.31 17.55
N TYR A 60 -49.25 -13.53 18.70
CA TYR A 60 -47.91 -13.01 18.98
C TYR A 60 -46.87 -13.53 17.98
N SER A 61 -47.05 -14.75 17.47
CA SER A 61 -46.17 -15.35 16.48
C SER A 61 -46.25 -14.72 15.08
N TYR A 62 -47.30 -13.92 14.79
CA TYR A 62 -47.45 -13.20 13.53
C TYR A 62 -46.86 -11.79 13.55
N LEU A 63 -46.56 -11.20 14.73
CA LEU A 63 -45.87 -9.91 14.76
C LEU A 63 -44.46 -10.09 14.17
N PRO A 64 -44.01 -9.25 13.22
CA PRO A 64 -42.63 -9.30 12.76
C PRO A 64 -41.65 -9.17 13.93
N SER A 65 -40.52 -9.85 13.86
CA SER A 65 -39.50 -9.86 14.93
C SER A 65 -39.08 -8.46 15.36
N TYR A 66 -38.94 -7.56 14.39
CA TYR A 66 -38.61 -6.16 14.61
C TYR A 66 -39.65 -5.41 15.47
N VAL A 67 -40.94 -5.75 15.41
CA VAL A 67 -41.93 -5.10 16.28
C VAL A 67 -41.86 -5.65 17.70
N ARG A 68 -41.44 -6.91 17.87
CA ARG A 68 -41.41 -7.57 19.18
C ARG A 68 -40.31 -7.05 20.09
N GLN A 69 -39.13 -6.78 19.54
CA GLN A 69 -37.94 -6.45 20.30
C GLN A 69 -37.36 -5.10 19.87
N VAL A 70 -37.33 -4.16 20.80
CA VAL A 70 -36.75 -2.84 20.60
C VAL A 70 -35.28 -2.90 20.97
N HIS A 71 -34.42 -2.87 19.95
CA HIS A 71 -32.97 -2.97 20.12
C HIS A 71 -32.29 -1.63 20.44
N SER A 72 -32.92 -0.50 20.11
CA SER A 72 -32.32 0.82 20.26
C SER A 72 -33.36 1.93 20.41
N PHE A 73 -32.93 3.11 20.84
CA PHE A 73 -33.80 4.27 20.97
C PHE A 73 -34.40 4.74 19.63
N PRO A 74 -33.65 4.81 18.51
CA PRO A 74 -34.23 5.15 17.20
C PRO A 74 -35.29 4.15 16.75
N HIS A 75 -35.10 2.85 17.04
CA HIS A 75 -36.11 1.84 16.77
C HIS A 75 -37.41 2.09 17.57
N LEU A 76 -37.29 2.52 18.83
CA LEU A 76 -38.46 2.96 19.62
C LEU A 76 -39.18 4.17 18.98
N VAL A 77 -38.42 5.13 18.45
CA VAL A 77 -38.97 6.30 17.75
C VAL A 77 -39.70 5.88 16.47
N LEU A 78 -39.16 4.93 15.70
CA LEU A 78 -39.81 4.36 14.51
C LEU A 78 -41.11 3.64 14.87
N LEU A 79 -41.12 2.84 15.93
CA LEU A 79 -42.35 2.18 16.40
C LEU A 79 -43.39 3.20 16.90
N THR A 80 -42.96 4.25 17.60
CA THR A 80 -43.84 5.35 18.04
C THR A 80 -44.45 6.06 16.84
N ARG A 81 -43.65 6.33 15.80
CA ARG A 81 -44.13 6.88 14.52
C ARG A 81 -45.15 5.97 13.85
N MET A 82 -44.96 4.65 13.92
CA MET A 82 -45.89 3.68 13.33
C MET A 82 -47.25 3.77 13.98
N VAL A 83 -47.28 3.78 15.32
CA VAL A 83 -48.51 3.92 16.10
C VAL A 83 -49.19 5.26 15.82
N ALA A 84 -48.42 6.36 15.77
CA ALA A 84 -48.94 7.69 15.45
C ALA A 84 -49.56 7.76 14.04
N ASN A 85 -48.90 7.17 13.03
CA ASN A 85 -49.41 7.11 11.65
C ASN A 85 -50.66 6.22 11.52
N CYS A 86 -50.69 5.08 12.20
CA CYS A 86 -51.89 4.23 12.23
C CYS A 86 -53.06 4.95 12.91
N SER A 87 -52.81 5.64 14.03
CA SER A 87 -53.81 6.48 14.70
C SER A 87 -54.32 7.59 13.78
N LEU A 88 -53.41 8.32 13.12
CA LEU A 88 -53.75 9.36 12.15
C LEU A 88 -54.64 8.81 11.03
N PHE A 89 -54.28 7.67 10.44
CA PHE A 89 -55.04 7.05 9.36
C PHE A 89 -56.45 6.63 9.82
N ILE A 90 -56.56 5.97 10.98
CA ILE A 90 -57.86 5.57 11.55
C ILE A 90 -58.73 6.79 11.81
N GLN A 91 -58.17 7.84 12.41
CA GLN A 91 -58.92 9.07 12.70
C GLN A 91 -59.39 9.77 11.43
N LEU A 92 -58.56 9.81 10.38
CA LEU A 92 -58.96 10.37 9.08
C LEU A 92 -60.10 9.56 8.44
N VAL A 93 -60.08 8.22 8.55
CA VAL A 93 -61.17 7.36 8.06
C VAL A 93 -62.47 7.56 8.86
N LEU A 94 -62.38 7.67 10.19
CA LEU A 94 -63.54 7.95 11.04
C LEU A 94 -64.13 9.34 10.76
N THR A 95 -63.26 10.33 10.56
CA THR A 95 -63.65 11.70 10.25
C THR A 95 -64.29 11.79 8.86
N TRP A 96 -63.76 11.05 7.88
CA TRP A 96 -64.34 10.95 6.54
C TRP A 96 -65.80 10.48 6.59
N LYS A 97 -66.10 9.51 7.46
CA LYS A 97 -67.47 9.01 7.65
C LYS A 97 -68.41 10.08 8.22
N TYR A 98 -67.93 10.91 9.14
CA TYR A 98 -68.73 11.99 9.73
C TYR A 98 -68.95 13.14 8.72
N TRP A 99 -67.99 13.37 7.83
CA TRP A 99 -68.04 14.44 6.82
C TRP A 99 -69.06 14.25 5.72
N GLU A 100 -69.51 13.03 5.47
CA GLU A 100 -70.59 12.77 4.50
C GLU A 100 -71.91 13.44 4.93
N GLU A 101 -72.06 13.78 6.21
CA GLU A 101 -73.29 14.32 6.79
C GLU A 101 -73.33 15.87 6.85
N GLU A 102 -72.18 16.58 6.75
CA GLU A 102 -72.08 18.04 6.90
C GLU A 102 -71.64 18.79 5.62
N LYS A 103 -72.18 20.00 5.38
CA LYS A 103 -71.80 20.84 4.24
C LYS A 103 -70.47 21.56 4.50
N HIS A 104 -69.35 20.91 4.21
CA HIS A 104 -68.00 21.49 4.30
C HIS A 104 -67.58 22.29 3.05
N ALA A 105 -66.59 23.16 3.21
CA ALA A 105 -66.01 23.90 2.09
C ALA A 105 -65.12 22.98 1.23
N PRO A 106 -64.98 23.21 -0.09
CA PRO A 106 -64.15 22.39 -0.97
C PRO A 106 -62.68 22.26 -0.51
N TRP A 107 -62.16 23.27 0.19
CA TRP A 107 -60.80 23.28 0.71
C TRP A 107 -60.57 22.27 1.83
N ASP A 108 -61.60 21.99 2.64
CA ASP A 108 -61.55 21.03 3.74
C ASP A 108 -61.28 19.62 3.18
N TYR A 109 -61.97 19.24 2.09
CA TYR A 109 -61.78 17.97 1.38
C TYR A 109 -60.35 17.80 0.87
N THR A 110 -59.79 18.87 0.32
CA THR A 110 -58.43 18.83 -0.23
C THR A 110 -57.40 18.58 0.87
N VAL A 111 -57.55 19.23 2.04
CA VAL A 111 -56.64 19.06 3.18
C VAL A 111 -56.73 17.65 3.78
N VAL A 112 -57.95 17.09 3.92
CA VAL A 112 -58.14 15.73 4.45
C VAL A 112 -57.60 14.68 3.49
N ILE A 113 -57.90 14.79 2.19
CA ILE A 113 -57.37 13.85 1.17
C ILE A 113 -55.84 13.91 1.14
N ALA A 114 -55.25 15.10 1.15
CA ALA A 114 -53.80 15.26 1.20
C ALA A 114 -53.19 14.65 2.47
N SER A 115 -53.88 14.79 3.62
CA SER A 115 -53.45 14.19 4.89
C SER A 115 -53.56 12.66 4.88
N CYS A 116 -54.58 12.09 4.23
CA CYS A 116 -54.70 10.65 4.01
C CYS A 116 -53.56 10.11 3.14
N ILE A 117 -53.28 10.77 2.01
CA ILE A 117 -52.18 10.40 1.12
C ILE A 117 -50.86 10.46 1.88
N PHE A 118 -50.63 11.54 2.64
CA PHE A 118 -49.44 11.70 3.47
C PHE A 118 -49.30 10.57 4.50
N ALA A 119 -50.38 10.20 5.20
CA ALA A 119 -50.36 9.12 6.19
C ALA A 119 -50.00 7.77 5.56
N VAL A 120 -50.58 7.44 4.40
CA VAL A 120 -50.30 6.19 3.67
C VAL A 120 -48.85 6.15 3.18
N VAL A 121 -48.37 7.22 2.53
CA VAL A 121 -46.98 7.30 2.06
C VAL A 121 -46.02 7.25 3.25
N SER A 122 -46.32 7.94 4.35
CA SER A 122 -45.50 7.92 5.56
C SER A 122 -45.43 6.54 6.20
N LEU A 123 -46.53 5.78 6.18
CA LEU A 123 -46.57 4.41 6.69
C LEU A 123 -45.75 3.45 5.81
N GLN A 124 -45.81 3.62 4.48
CA GLN A 124 -45.01 2.84 3.54
C GLN A 124 -43.51 3.10 3.71
N LEU A 125 -43.11 4.38 3.80
CA LEU A 125 -41.71 4.77 4.05
C LEU A 125 -41.21 4.19 5.38
N LEU A 126 -42.03 4.31 6.42
CA LEU A 126 -41.70 3.78 7.74
C LEU A 126 -41.52 2.27 7.71
N HIS A 127 -42.37 1.52 7.02
CA HIS A 127 -42.21 0.07 6.92
C HIS A 127 -40.86 -0.31 6.28
N MET A 128 -40.45 0.40 5.22
CA MET A 128 -39.13 0.19 4.59
C MET A 128 -37.98 0.53 5.56
N GLU A 129 -38.05 1.66 6.25
CA GLU A 129 -37.05 2.07 7.24
C GLU A 129 -36.95 1.07 8.40
N LEU A 130 -38.08 0.60 8.91
CA LEU A 130 -38.14 -0.28 10.08
C LEU A 130 -37.59 -1.68 9.75
N VAL A 131 -37.81 -2.16 8.52
CA VAL A 131 -37.15 -3.37 8.00
C VAL A 131 -35.63 -3.19 7.94
N GLN A 132 -35.14 -2.05 7.46
CA GLN A 132 -33.69 -1.76 7.36
C GLN A 132 -33.01 -1.55 8.73
N TYR A 133 -33.71 -1.02 9.72
CA TYR A 133 -33.11 -0.52 10.96
C TYR A 133 -32.94 -1.59 12.07
N SER A 134 -33.68 -2.71 12.02
CA SER A 134 -33.99 -3.48 13.24
C SER A 134 -32.86 -4.34 13.83
N VAL A 135 -31.91 -4.86 13.04
CA VAL A 135 -30.81 -5.73 13.53
C VAL A 135 -29.51 -5.54 12.74
N ASP A 136 -29.62 -5.19 11.46
CA ASP A 136 -28.49 -5.17 10.54
C ASP A 136 -27.50 -4.04 10.85
N LEU A 137 -27.96 -2.90 11.34
CA LEU A 137 -27.12 -1.71 11.44
C LEU A 137 -26.04 -1.81 12.54
N HIS A 138 -26.40 -2.30 13.72
CA HIS A 138 -25.42 -2.47 14.79
C HIS A 138 -24.43 -3.59 14.46
N THR A 139 -24.92 -4.71 13.94
CA THR A 139 -24.10 -5.83 13.49
C THR A 139 -23.14 -5.38 12.39
N CYS A 140 -23.64 -4.70 11.35
CA CYS A 140 -22.84 -4.14 10.26
C CYS A 140 -21.79 -3.14 10.77
N SER A 141 -22.15 -2.25 11.71
CA SER A 141 -21.19 -1.32 12.34
C SER A 141 -20.05 -2.06 13.06
N THR A 142 -20.39 -3.08 13.86
CA THR A 142 -19.40 -3.89 14.58
C THR A 142 -18.53 -4.72 13.63
N GLU A 143 -19.10 -5.28 12.56
CA GLU A 143 -18.37 -6.02 11.53
C GLU A 143 -17.45 -5.11 10.72
N ALA A 144 -17.91 -3.93 10.33
CA ALA A 144 -17.10 -2.92 9.66
C ALA A 144 -15.92 -2.49 10.54
N GLN A 145 -16.17 -2.21 11.83
CA GLN A 145 -15.10 -1.85 12.76
C GLN A 145 -14.09 -3.00 12.95
N LYS A 146 -14.56 -4.25 13.05
CA LYS A 146 -13.68 -5.44 13.12
C LYS A 146 -12.85 -5.60 11.83
N SER A 147 -13.47 -5.43 10.67
CA SER A 147 -12.79 -5.50 9.36
C SER A 147 -11.71 -4.42 9.22
N LYS A 148 -12.01 -3.19 9.66
CA LYS A 148 -11.06 -2.09 9.71
C LYS A 148 -9.88 -2.39 10.64
N ASP A 149 -10.12 -2.91 11.83
CA ASP A 149 -9.06 -3.26 12.79
C ASP A 149 -8.21 -4.42 12.26
N GLN A 150 -8.82 -5.39 11.57
CA GLN A 150 -8.11 -6.45 10.86
C GLN A 150 -7.19 -5.87 9.77
N MET A 151 -7.69 -4.97 8.92
CA MET A 151 -6.90 -4.32 7.87
C MET A 151 -5.74 -3.49 8.44
N MET A 152 -5.97 -2.79 9.55
CA MET A 152 -4.90 -2.10 10.30
C MET A 152 -3.82 -3.04 10.78
N ASN A 153 -4.19 -4.19 11.34
CA ASN A 153 -3.22 -5.17 11.82
C ASN A 153 -2.46 -5.82 10.66
N THR A 154 -3.15 -6.20 9.58
CA THR A 154 -2.52 -6.75 8.36
C THR A 154 -1.54 -5.77 7.74
N PHE A 155 -1.94 -4.50 7.56
CA PHE A 155 -1.04 -3.46 7.05
C PHE A 155 0.20 -3.30 7.94
N ASN A 156 0.02 -3.15 9.25
CA ASN A 156 1.14 -2.97 10.16
C ASN A 156 2.08 -4.18 10.18
N GLY A 157 1.54 -5.40 10.08
CA GLY A 157 2.30 -6.63 9.93
C GLY A 157 3.15 -6.62 8.66
N MET A 158 2.54 -6.40 7.49
CA MET A 158 3.25 -6.37 6.22
C MET A 158 4.35 -5.30 6.17
N VAL A 159 4.10 -4.10 6.68
CA VAL A 159 5.13 -3.05 6.69
C VAL A 159 6.23 -3.35 7.70
N SER A 160 5.92 -3.98 8.83
CA SER A 160 6.94 -4.47 9.77
C SER A 160 7.83 -5.54 9.11
N ASP A 161 7.23 -6.46 8.35
CA ASP A 161 7.95 -7.49 7.62
C ASP A 161 8.84 -6.87 6.52
N LEU A 162 8.32 -5.87 5.79
CA LEU A 162 9.11 -5.08 4.83
C LEU A 162 10.32 -4.42 5.49
N ASP A 163 10.12 -3.73 6.61
CA ASP A 163 11.21 -3.05 7.31
C ASP A 163 12.23 -4.07 7.87
N THR A 164 11.77 -5.25 8.30
CA THR A 164 12.63 -6.35 8.77
C THR A 164 13.46 -6.93 7.62
N MET A 165 12.85 -7.17 6.46
CA MET A 165 13.56 -7.60 5.25
C MET A 165 14.59 -6.55 4.81
N LEU A 166 14.23 -5.26 4.82
CA LEU A 166 15.15 -4.17 4.49
C LEU A 166 16.31 -4.04 5.50
N ALA A 167 16.05 -4.24 6.79
CA ALA A 167 17.08 -4.24 7.81
C ALA A 167 18.04 -5.42 7.61
N LYS A 168 17.51 -6.64 7.47
CA LYS A 168 18.30 -7.85 7.21
C LYS A 168 19.11 -7.72 5.92
N SER A 169 18.55 -7.10 4.88
CA SER A 169 19.23 -6.93 3.59
C SER A 169 20.52 -6.13 3.66
N ALA A 170 20.58 -5.13 4.55
CA ALA A 170 21.76 -4.28 4.71
C ALA A 170 22.98 -5.05 5.25
N ASP A 171 22.73 -6.17 5.93
CA ASP A 171 23.73 -7.03 6.54
C ASP A 171 23.96 -8.33 5.76
N THR A 172 23.39 -8.45 4.54
CA THR A 172 23.58 -9.63 3.70
C THR A 172 24.99 -9.70 3.11
N GLN A 173 25.40 -10.92 2.75
CA GLN A 173 26.61 -11.16 1.96
C GLN A 173 26.66 -10.31 0.68
N ALA A 174 25.50 -10.01 0.09
CA ALA A 174 25.41 -9.15 -1.08
C ALA A 174 25.89 -7.72 -0.81
N ALA A 175 25.49 -7.14 0.33
CA ALA A 175 25.94 -5.81 0.73
C ALA A 175 27.43 -5.78 1.08
N LEU A 176 27.97 -6.87 1.64
CA LEU A 176 29.40 -7.01 1.88
C LEU A 176 30.17 -7.14 0.56
N ALA A 177 29.69 -7.97 -0.36
CA ALA A 177 30.27 -8.12 -1.70
C ALA A 177 30.28 -6.79 -2.44
N GLU A 178 29.17 -6.04 -2.45
CA GLU A 178 29.10 -4.69 -3.04
C GLU A 178 30.19 -3.75 -2.50
N ARG A 179 30.40 -3.72 -1.17
CA ARG A 179 31.46 -2.91 -0.56
C ARG A 179 32.86 -3.35 -1.00
N SER A 180 33.09 -4.65 -1.13
CA SER A 180 34.34 -5.20 -1.63
C SER A 180 34.57 -4.83 -3.11
N LEU A 181 33.54 -4.92 -3.96
CA LEU A 181 33.59 -4.50 -5.36
C LEU A 181 33.92 -3.00 -5.47
N ASP A 182 33.28 -2.15 -4.67
CA ASP A 182 33.63 -0.72 -4.65
C ASP A 182 35.07 -0.48 -4.18
N SER A 183 35.56 -1.31 -3.24
CA SER A 183 36.96 -1.24 -2.82
C SER A 183 37.92 -1.57 -3.95
N HIS A 184 37.67 -2.64 -4.71
CA HIS A 184 38.49 -2.99 -5.87
C HIS A 184 38.44 -1.92 -6.97
N ARG A 185 37.28 -1.28 -7.19
CA ARG A 185 37.19 -0.13 -8.10
C ARG A 185 38.09 1.03 -7.64
N ARG A 186 38.10 1.36 -6.35
CA ARG A 186 39.00 2.39 -5.80
C ARG A 186 40.47 1.99 -5.95
N ASP A 187 40.78 0.71 -5.77
CA ASP A 187 42.12 0.18 -5.98
C ASP A 187 42.55 0.31 -7.46
N LEU A 188 41.68 0.00 -8.42
CA LEU A 188 41.92 0.27 -9.85
C LEU A 188 42.19 1.76 -10.10
N ALA A 189 41.36 2.65 -9.57
CA ALA A 189 41.56 4.09 -9.73
C ALA A 189 42.90 4.57 -9.14
N ASN A 190 43.30 4.04 -7.98
CA ASN A 190 44.58 4.36 -7.36
C ASN A 190 45.76 3.78 -8.17
N PHE A 191 45.66 2.53 -8.63
CA PHE A 191 46.65 1.89 -9.48
C PHE A 191 46.89 2.72 -10.74
N LEU A 192 45.82 3.14 -11.43
CA LEU A 192 45.94 3.93 -12.66
C LEU A 192 46.49 5.34 -12.39
N LEU A 193 45.92 6.08 -11.43
CA LEU A 193 46.25 7.50 -11.26
C LEU A 193 47.53 7.75 -10.45
N LYS A 194 47.89 6.86 -9.53
CA LYS A 194 49.04 7.03 -8.63
C LYS A 194 50.15 6.03 -8.91
N GLY A 195 49.79 4.78 -9.21
CA GLY A 195 50.76 3.72 -9.47
C GLY A 195 51.41 3.88 -10.84
N ILE A 196 50.66 3.53 -11.89
CA ILE A 196 51.20 3.38 -13.24
C ILE A 196 51.42 4.71 -13.97
N MET A 197 50.64 5.75 -13.66
CA MET A 197 50.74 7.06 -14.32
C MET A 197 52.16 7.64 -14.32
N SER A 198 52.90 7.47 -13.21
CA SER A 198 54.28 7.93 -13.10
C SER A 198 55.19 7.18 -14.09
N LYS A 199 55.03 5.86 -14.18
CA LYS A 199 55.80 4.98 -15.07
C LYS A 199 55.52 5.25 -16.55
N VAL A 200 54.24 5.40 -16.91
CA VAL A 200 53.83 5.72 -18.29
C VAL A 200 54.47 7.03 -18.78
N ARG A 201 54.68 8.00 -17.88
CA ARG A 201 55.33 9.27 -18.20
C ARG A 201 56.85 9.19 -18.20
N SER A 202 57.45 8.29 -17.42
CA SER A 202 58.91 8.20 -17.26
C SER A 202 59.58 7.23 -18.23
N PHE A 203 58.90 6.16 -18.64
CA PHE A 203 59.49 5.12 -19.49
C PHE A 203 59.69 5.65 -20.90
N ARG A 204 60.81 5.26 -21.52
CA ARG A 204 61.13 5.68 -22.88
C ARG A 204 60.25 4.95 -23.90
N GLU A 205 59.98 3.68 -23.65
CA GLU A 205 59.13 2.81 -24.46
C GLU A 205 58.17 2.06 -23.54
N PHE A 206 56.92 2.49 -23.49
CA PHE A 206 55.90 1.83 -22.67
C PHE A 206 55.18 0.74 -23.48
N PRO A 207 55.02 -0.50 -22.97
CA PRO A 207 54.40 -1.63 -23.69
C PRO A 207 52.89 -1.43 -23.83
N THR A 208 52.52 -0.50 -24.71
CA THR A 208 51.17 0.05 -24.83
C THR A 208 50.14 -1.01 -25.25
N PRO A 209 50.39 -1.87 -26.26
CA PRO A 209 49.40 -2.86 -26.70
C PRO A 209 49.01 -3.84 -25.58
N ASP A 210 50.01 -4.39 -24.88
CA ASP A 210 49.77 -5.35 -23.80
C ASP A 210 49.15 -4.66 -22.57
N PHE A 211 49.48 -3.39 -22.31
CA PHE A 211 48.86 -2.67 -21.20
C PHE A 211 47.38 -2.36 -21.47
N LEU A 212 47.05 -1.94 -22.70
CA LEU A 212 45.65 -1.75 -23.09
C LEU A 212 44.87 -3.08 -23.00
N ALA A 213 45.48 -4.20 -23.44
CA ALA A 213 44.88 -5.52 -23.30
C ALA A 213 44.65 -5.91 -21.82
N PHE A 214 45.62 -5.65 -20.94
CA PHE A 214 45.47 -5.84 -19.50
C PHE A 214 44.32 -5.00 -18.93
N LEU A 215 44.23 -3.72 -19.32
CA LEU A 215 43.20 -2.81 -18.85
C LEU A 215 41.81 -3.24 -19.32
N ILE A 216 41.66 -3.64 -20.59
CA ILE A 216 40.40 -4.17 -21.14
C ILE A 216 39.94 -5.41 -20.37
N LEU A 217 40.86 -6.34 -20.08
CA LEU A 217 40.54 -7.52 -19.26
C LEU A 217 40.05 -7.12 -17.85
N TYR A 218 40.70 -6.14 -17.23
CA TYR A 218 40.29 -5.65 -15.91
C TYR A 218 38.89 -5.00 -15.95
N LEU A 219 38.65 -4.13 -16.94
CA LEU A 219 37.37 -3.45 -17.13
C LEU A 219 36.23 -4.43 -17.42
N LYS A 220 36.49 -5.48 -18.19
CA LYS A 220 35.52 -6.53 -18.50
C LYS A 220 35.08 -7.32 -17.26
N ILE A 221 35.95 -7.47 -16.25
CA ILE A 221 35.55 -8.05 -14.97
C ILE A 221 34.61 -7.09 -14.21
N PHE A 222 34.85 -5.78 -14.31
CA PHE A 222 33.95 -4.79 -13.71
C PHE A 222 32.57 -4.74 -14.35
N GLU A 223 32.41 -5.12 -15.63
CA GLU A 223 31.08 -5.25 -16.25
C GLU A 223 30.17 -6.21 -15.48
N GLU A 224 30.76 -7.21 -14.79
CA GLU A 224 30.03 -8.15 -13.93
C GLU A 224 29.57 -7.55 -12.58
N CYS A 225 30.05 -6.36 -12.20
CA CYS A 225 29.73 -5.67 -10.96
C CYS A 225 28.38 -4.92 -11.02
N SER A 226 27.37 -5.53 -11.62
CA SER A 226 26.02 -4.98 -11.78
C SER A 226 24.96 -5.90 -11.19
N ALA A 227 23.80 -5.33 -10.83
CA ALA A 227 22.60 -6.07 -10.49
C ALA A 227 22.14 -7.01 -11.62
N TYR A 228 22.43 -6.62 -12.87
CA TYR A 228 22.05 -7.33 -14.09
C TYR A 228 23.25 -7.35 -15.06
N PRO A 229 24.25 -8.22 -14.85
CA PRO A 229 25.49 -8.23 -15.65
C PRO A 229 25.31 -8.42 -17.15
N LEU A 230 24.21 -9.02 -17.62
CA LEU A 230 23.97 -9.27 -19.04
C LEU A 230 23.18 -8.12 -19.69
N GLU A 231 22.23 -7.55 -18.96
CA GLU A 231 21.32 -6.51 -19.46
C GLU A 231 21.87 -5.10 -19.26
N GLU A 232 22.49 -4.85 -18.10
CA GLU A 232 22.97 -3.54 -17.66
C GLU A 232 24.38 -3.66 -17.05
N PRO A 233 25.42 -3.98 -17.84
CA PRO A 233 26.78 -4.17 -17.32
C PRO A 233 27.34 -2.89 -16.68
N PHE A 234 28.18 -3.04 -15.65
CA PHE A 234 28.84 -1.91 -14.99
C PHE A 234 30.08 -1.46 -15.78
N VAL A 235 29.85 -0.65 -16.81
CA VAL A 235 30.88 -0.19 -17.75
C VAL A 235 31.58 1.06 -17.22
N ILE A 236 32.83 0.93 -16.75
CA ILE A 236 33.66 2.09 -16.38
C ILE A 236 34.16 2.84 -17.63
N ALA A 237 34.65 2.09 -18.62
CA ALA A 237 35.03 2.57 -19.94
C ALA A 237 34.88 1.41 -20.93
N SER A 238 34.43 1.71 -22.15
CA SER A 238 34.28 0.68 -23.19
C SER A 238 35.61 0.33 -23.84
N GLU A 239 35.70 -0.84 -24.47
CA GLU A 239 36.88 -1.26 -25.24
C GLU A 239 37.24 -0.24 -26.32
N ASP A 240 36.23 0.28 -27.04
CA ASP A 240 36.43 1.30 -28.06
C ASP A 240 36.98 2.61 -27.48
N GLU A 241 36.49 3.05 -26.31
CA GLU A 241 37.04 4.24 -25.64
C GLU A 241 38.49 4.06 -25.20
N VAL A 242 38.86 2.85 -24.77
CA VAL A 242 40.24 2.52 -24.37
C VAL A 242 41.16 2.48 -25.59
N MET A 243 40.70 1.92 -26.71
CA MET A 243 41.47 1.80 -27.94
C MET A 243 41.54 3.10 -28.76
N ALA A 244 40.55 3.99 -28.63
CA ALA A 244 40.52 5.28 -29.33
C ALA A 244 41.45 6.33 -28.73
N GLY A 245 42.01 6.09 -27.53
CA GLY A 245 42.92 7.02 -26.88
C GLY A 245 44.19 7.26 -27.71
N ALA A 246 44.42 8.52 -28.12
CA ALA A 246 45.58 8.89 -28.94
C ALA A 246 46.93 8.63 -28.24
N MET A 247 46.97 8.80 -26.91
CA MET A 247 48.12 8.51 -26.08
C MET A 247 47.73 7.64 -24.88
N ILE A 248 48.63 6.74 -24.48
CA ILE A 248 48.43 5.87 -23.32
C ILE A 248 48.21 6.66 -22.02
N VAL A 249 48.88 7.82 -21.87
CA VAL A 249 48.71 8.73 -20.73
C VAL A 249 47.26 9.19 -20.60
N ASP A 250 46.65 9.62 -21.70
CA ASP A 250 45.28 10.13 -21.73
C ASP A 250 44.29 9.01 -21.39
N THR A 251 44.56 7.80 -21.87
CA THR A 251 43.73 6.60 -21.61
C THR A 251 43.76 6.24 -20.13
N VAL A 252 44.95 6.14 -19.52
CA VAL A 252 45.11 5.85 -18.09
C VAL A 252 44.45 6.92 -17.23
N GLU A 253 44.59 8.20 -17.58
CA GLU A 253 43.99 9.30 -16.85
C GLU A 253 42.47 9.29 -16.96
N MET A 254 41.94 9.06 -18.16
CA MET A 254 40.51 8.97 -18.44
C MET A 254 39.87 7.83 -17.66
N VAL A 255 40.39 6.60 -17.79
CA VAL A 255 39.84 5.42 -17.10
C VAL A 255 39.99 5.58 -15.59
N GLY A 256 41.13 6.07 -15.09
CA GLY A 256 41.32 6.33 -13.68
C GLY A 256 40.35 7.35 -13.09
N LYS A 257 40.03 8.43 -13.83
CA LYS A 257 39.03 9.43 -13.43
C LYS A 257 37.61 8.87 -13.47
N LYS A 258 37.23 8.16 -14.53
CA LYS A 258 35.91 7.50 -14.63
C LYS A 258 35.74 6.48 -13.50
N ALA A 259 36.73 5.60 -13.31
CA ALA A 259 36.75 4.63 -12.23
C ALA A 259 36.56 5.31 -10.89
N LYS A 260 37.25 6.43 -10.61
CA LYS A 260 37.12 7.20 -9.36
C LYS A 260 35.72 7.80 -9.16
N ALA A 261 35.12 8.34 -10.22
CA ALA A 261 33.85 9.06 -10.19
C ALA A 261 32.63 8.14 -10.04
N MET A 262 32.68 6.95 -10.63
CA MET A 262 31.62 5.95 -10.50
C MET A 262 31.71 5.25 -9.15
N GLU A 263 30.58 4.91 -8.54
CA GLU A 263 30.54 4.17 -7.27
C GLU A 263 29.67 2.93 -7.43
N VAL A 264 30.11 1.81 -6.87
CA VAL A 264 29.36 0.56 -6.91
C VAL A 264 28.30 0.60 -5.78
N LYS A 265 27.07 1.00 -6.11
CA LYS A 265 25.98 1.34 -5.17
C LYS A 265 24.59 0.80 -5.56
N PHE A 266 24.52 -0.31 -6.26
CA PHE A 266 23.27 -0.90 -6.74
C PHE A 266 22.31 -1.33 -5.60
N LEU A 267 22.77 -2.01 -4.55
CA LEU A 267 21.88 -2.47 -3.45
C LEU A 267 21.52 -1.32 -2.55
N LYS A 268 22.52 -0.51 -2.18
CA LYS A 268 22.29 0.63 -1.29
C LYS A 268 21.24 1.58 -1.85
N LYS A 269 21.32 1.93 -3.14
CA LYS A 269 20.33 2.80 -3.81
C LYS A 269 18.93 2.18 -3.76
N LYS A 270 18.79 0.88 -4.10
CA LYS A 270 17.49 0.18 -4.08
C LYS A 270 16.90 0.06 -2.66
N VAL A 271 17.71 -0.28 -1.66
CA VAL A 271 17.29 -0.36 -0.25
C VAL A 271 16.85 1.01 0.28
N ASP A 272 17.59 2.07 -0.02
CA ASP A 272 17.24 3.42 0.41
C ASP A 272 15.94 3.92 -0.26
N THR A 273 15.73 3.62 -1.54
CA THR A 273 14.48 3.92 -2.25
C THR A 273 13.30 3.13 -1.66
N ALA A 274 13.50 1.85 -1.35
CA ALA A 274 12.48 1.01 -0.71
C ALA A 274 12.12 1.52 0.70
N LYS A 275 13.11 1.91 1.51
CA LYS A 275 12.90 2.53 2.84
C LYS A 275 12.12 3.84 2.76
N LYS A 276 12.50 4.73 1.85
CA LYS A 276 11.79 6.01 1.62
C LYS A 276 10.32 5.74 1.31
N SER A 277 10.06 4.82 0.39
CA SER A 277 8.69 4.55 -0.03
C SER A 277 7.86 3.75 1.01
N SER A 278 8.46 2.86 1.82
CA SER A 278 7.83 2.30 3.03
C SER A 278 7.39 3.41 3.99
N SER A 279 8.24 4.42 4.22
CA SER A 279 7.90 5.57 5.07
C SER A 279 6.75 6.40 4.50
N THR A 280 6.72 6.61 3.17
CA THR A 280 5.62 7.28 2.48
C THR A 280 4.31 6.52 2.61
N LEU A 281 4.33 5.18 2.49
CA LEU A 281 3.17 4.33 2.70
C LEU A 281 2.63 4.45 4.13
N ARG A 282 3.52 4.42 5.15
CA ARG A 282 3.13 4.65 6.55
C ARG A 282 2.48 6.03 6.74
N GLN A 283 3.01 7.07 6.10
CA GLN A 283 2.42 8.42 6.16
C GLN A 283 1.05 8.48 5.50
N LYS A 284 0.89 7.90 4.30
CA LYS A 284 -0.39 7.82 3.59
C LYS A 284 -1.42 7.05 4.41
N TRP A 285 -1.05 5.90 4.96
CA TRP A 285 -1.91 5.10 5.84
C TRP A 285 -2.32 5.84 7.12
N LYS A 286 -1.38 6.55 7.76
CA LYS A 286 -1.70 7.40 8.91
C LYS A 286 -2.71 8.48 8.55
N ARG A 287 -2.62 9.09 7.36
CA ARG A 287 -3.60 10.09 6.90
C ARG A 287 -4.97 9.45 6.70
N ALA A 288 -5.05 8.33 5.98
CA ALA A 288 -6.30 7.60 5.74
C ALA A 288 -7.00 7.18 7.05
N THR A 289 -6.23 6.71 8.03
CA THR A 289 -6.77 6.21 9.32
C THR A 289 -7.07 7.32 10.33
N PHE A 290 -6.35 8.45 10.31
CA PHE A 290 -6.54 9.54 11.27
C PHE A 290 -7.82 10.35 11.02
N VAL A 291 -8.21 10.54 9.75
CA VAL A 291 -9.46 11.23 9.38
C VAL A 291 -10.68 10.55 10.04
N SER A 292 -10.65 9.22 10.13
CA SER A 292 -11.76 8.42 10.67
C SER A 292 -12.01 8.64 12.18
N LYS A 293 -10.96 8.73 13.01
CA LYS A 293 -11.13 8.92 14.47
C LYS A 293 -11.76 10.28 14.82
N LYS A 294 -11.42 11.32 14.05
CA LYS A 294 -11.94 12.66 14.27
C LYS A 294 -13.41 12.77 13.88
N VAL A 295 -13.83 12.08 12.81
CA VAL A 295 -15.25 12.02 12.40
C VAL A 295 -16.08 11.24 13.42
N MET A 296 -15.62 10.07 13.88
CA MET A 296 -16.35 9.25 14.86
C MET A 296 -16.47 9.90 16.26
N SER A 297 -15.44 10.64 16.70
CA SER A 297 -15.49 11.36 17.97
C SER A 297 -16.41 12.59 17.96
N LEU A 298 -16.83 13.06 16.78
CA LEU A 298 -17.72 14.21 16.63
C LEU A 298 -19.21 13.82 16.56
N THR A 299 -19.54 12.57 16.22
CA THR A 299 -20.92 12.05 16.21
C THR A 299 -21.36 11.52 17.58
N GLY A 300 -20.42 11.12 18.44
CA GLY A 300 -20.72 10.86 19.85
C GLY A 300 -20.97 12.15 20.63
N PHE A 301 -21.99 12.16 21.50
CA PHE A 301 -22.40 13.21 22.45
C PHE A 301 -21.30 13.71 23.44
N SER A 302 -20.01 13.69 23.12
CA SER A 302 -18.92 14.18 23.98
C SER A 302 -18.65 15.70 23.82
N LYS A 303 -19.65 16.49 23.45
CA LYS A 303 -19.58 17.96 23.51
C LYS A 303 -19.68 18.43 24.96
N LEU A 304 -18.61 18.29 25.72
CA LEU A 304 -18.30 19.11 26.90
C LEU A 304 -16.84 18.83 27.27
N VAL A 305 -15.95 19.60 26.62
CA VAL A 305 -14.62 20.06 27.07
C VAL A 305 -13.87 20.47 25.79
N LYS A 306 -13.96 21.76 25.45
CA LYS A 306 -13.08 22.40 24.47
C LYS A 306 -11.81 22.83 25.21
N VAL A 307 -10.71 22.11 25.05
CA VAL A 307 -9.37 22.67 25.26
C VAL A 307 -8.84 23.10 23.91
N VAL A 308 -8.85 24.41 23.69
CA VAL A 308 -8.28 25.06 22.50
C VAL A 308 -6.76 24.96 22.59
N LYS A 309 -6.15 24.04 21.85
CA LYS A 309 -4.71 24.04 21.61
C LYS A 309 -4.41 24.78 20.31
N LYS A 310 -3.79 25.95 20.43
CA LYS A 310 -3.25 26.78 19.34
C LYS A 310 -2.33 25.93 18.46
N LYS A 311 -2.64 25.82 17.16
CA LYS A 311 -1.79 25.17 16.16
C LYS A 311 -0.84 26.21 15.57
N ASN A 312 0.46 25.91 15.56
CA ASN A 312 1.51 26.79 15.05
C ASN A 312 1.59 26.65 13.51
N PRO A 313 1.57 27.74 12.73
CA PRO A 313 1.65 27.70 11.28
C PRO A 313 3.12 27.81 10.83
N GLN A 314 3.80 26.67 10.67
CA GLN A 314 5.14 26.67 10.05
C GLN A 314 5.49 25.30 9.45
N GLU A 315 4.77 24.89 8.40
CA GLU A 315 5.13 23.69 7.62
C GLU A 315 4.59 23.82 6.18
N SER A 316 5.08 24.82 5.44
CA SER A 316 4.79 24.97 4.02
C SER A 316 5.92 25.75 3.32
N LYS A 317 7.10 25.15 3.23
CA LYS A 317 8.15 25.56 2.26
C LYS A 317 9.29 24.54 2.22
N LYS A 318 9.10 23.44 1.50
CA LYS A 318 10.20 22.60 1.00
C LYS A 318 9.75 21.61 -0.08
N GLU A 319 9.21 22.11 -1.17
CA GLU A 319 9.02 21.34 -2.41
C GLU A 319 9.47 22.24 -3.56
N GLU A 320 10.77 22.23 -3.86
CA GLU A 320 11.35 22.72 -5.11
C GLU A 320 12.85 22.37 -5.07
N LEU A 321 13.17 21.13 -5.47
CA LEU A 321 14.37 20.72 -6.21
C LEU A 321 14.38 19.18 -6.30
N LYS A 322 13.91 18.65 -7.43
CA LYS A 322 14.26 17.32 -7.93
C LYS A 322 14.23 17.38 -9.44
N GLU A 323 15.39 17.68 -10.03
CA GLU A 323 15.65 17.45 -11.45
C GLU A 323 16.03 15.98 -11.64
N GLU A 324 15.33 15.37 -12.61
CA GLU A 324 15.76 14.29 -13.51
C GLU A 324 16.73 13.23 -12.97
N GLU A 325 16.24 12.31 -12.14
CA GLU A 325 16.69 10.91 -12.19
C GLU A 325 15.50 10.08 -12.69
N GLN A 326 15.48 9.79 -13.99
CA GLN A 326 14.52 8.92 -14.65
C GLN A 326 14.83 7.46 -14.31
N GLU A 327 14.82 7.11 -13.03
CA GLU A 327 15.17 5.78 -12.54
C GLU A 327 13.95 5.16 -11.85
N PHE A 328 13.14 4.45 -12.65
CA PHE A 328 12.04 3.60 -12.21
C PHE A 328 11.24 4.20 -11.03
N GLU A 329 10.73 5.42 -11.21
CA GLU A 329 9.85 6.04 -10.23
C GLU A 329 8.56 5.23 -10.19
N PHE A 330 8.46 4.39 -9.15
CA PHE A 330 7.35 3.50 -8.93
C PHE A 330 6.12 4.35 -8.61
N THR A 331 5.38 4.72 -9.66
CA THR A 331 4.17 5.51 -9.58
C THR A 331 3.13 4.66 -8.86
N LEU A 332 2.73 5.12 -7.67
CA LEU A 332 1.59 4.54 -6.98
C LEU A 332 0.36 4.63 -7.90
N PRO A 333 -0.57 3.66 -7.83
CA PRO A 333 -1.79 3.69 -8.64
C PRO A 333 -2.46 5.07 -8.54
N ALA A 334 -2.85 5.65 -9.68
CA ALA A 334 -3.47 6.97 -9.76
C ALA A 334 -4.70 7.13 -8.85
N ALA A 335 -5.35 6.01 -8.49
CA ALA A 335 -6.42 5.93 -7.50
C ALA A 335 -6.05 6.52 -6.11
N PHE A 336 -4.77 6.77 -5.83
CA PHE A 336 -4.31 7.32 -4.55
C PHE A 336 -4.11 8.83 -4.50
N ASP A 337 -4.17 9.53 -5.63
CA ASP A 337 -4.00 10.99 -5.69
C ASP A 337 -5.34 11.74 -5.64
N SER A 338 -6.46 11.03 -5.51
CA SER A 338 -7.74 11.66 -5.19
C SER A 338 -7.62 12.41 -3.86
N ASP A 339 -7.87 13.71 -3.91
CA ASP A 339 -7.70 14.72 -2.85
C ASP A 339 -8.53 14.41 -1.59
N MET A 340 -8.11 13.41 -0.81
CA MET A 340 -8.69 13.03 0.48
C MET A 340 -8.47 14.09 1.57
N THR A 341 -7.86 15.23 1.24
CA THR A 341 -7.45 16.24 2.24
C THR A 341 -8.56 17.20 2.63
N LYS A 342 -9.67 17.26 1.88
CA LYS A 342 -10.83 18.05 2.27
C LYS A 342 -11.66 17.24 3.25
N GLU A 343 -11.33 17.34 4.54
CA GLU A 343 -12.22 17.03 5.66
C GLU A 343 -13.47 17.95 5.57
N GLN A 344 -14.35 17.74 4.60
CA GLN A 344 -15.65 18.36 4.61
C GLN A 344 -16.44 17.69 5.71
N GLN A 345 -16.72 18.45 6.78
CA GLN A 345 -17.80 18.10 7.70
C GLN A 345 -19.11 18.16 6.91
N ILE A 346 -19.45 17.05 6.25
CA ILE A 346 -20.72 16.86 5.59
C ILE A 346 -21.75 16.76 6.72
N LYS A 347 -22.39 17.89 6.99
CA LYS A 347 -23.63 17.93 7.74
C LYS A 347 -24.73 17.85 6.71
N TRP A 348 -25.65 16.90 6.87
CA TRP A 348 -26.76 16.76 5.94
C TRP A 348 -27.63 18.01 5.86
N LEU A 349 -27.62 18.86 6.90
CA LEU A 349 -28.23 20.19 6.91
C LEU A 349 -27.23 21.22 7.46
N ARG A 350 -27.02 22.29 6.71
CA ARG A 350 -26.22 23.45 7.10
C ARG A 350 -27.01 24.72 6.82
N PHE A 351 -27.24 25.56 7.80
CA PHE A 351 -27.81 26.89 7.56
C PHE A 351 -26.73 27.79 6.97
N ASP A 352 -27.00 28.32 5.77
CA ASP A 352 -26.11 29.24 5.06
C ASP A 352 -26.98 30.35 4.47
N MET A 353 -26.78 31.58 4.94
CA MET A 353 -27.61 32.73 4.56
C MET A 353 -27.16 33.37 3.24
N ASN A 354 -26.09 32.87 2.62
CA ASN A 354 -25.51 33.43 1.38
C ASN A 354 -25.72 32.52 0.15
N GLY A 355 -26.60 31.52 0.25
CA GLY A 355 -26.78 30.50 -0.79
C GLY A 355 -27.51 31.01 -2.03
N ARG A 356 -26.94 30.77 -3.22
CA ARG A 356 -27.72 30.70 -4.48
C ARG A 356 -28.24 29.28 -4.64
N PHE A 357 -29.36 29.12 -5.34
CA PHE A 357 -29.86 27.79 -5.70
C PHE A 357 -28.83 27.09 -6.60
N GLN A 358 -28.16 26.08 -6.07
CA GLN A 358 -27.14 25.31 -6.79
C GLN A 358 -27.27 23.85 -6.40
N ILE A 359 -27.33 22.98 -7.41
CA ILE A 359 -27.26 21.54 -7.25
C ILE A 359 -25.89 21.13 -7.77
N GLU A 360 -25.10 20.50 -6.90
CA GLU A 360 -23.76 20.02 -7.21
C GLU A 360 -23.82 18.49 -7.12
N VAL A 361 -23.57 17.83 -8.25
CA VAL A 361 -23.53 16.38 -8.40
C VAL A 361 -22.08 16.02 -8.74
N GLU A 362 -21.53 15.01 -8.07
CA GLU A 362 -20.19 14.51 -8.32
C GLU A 362 -20.25 13.55 -9.53
N ASP A 363 -19.32 13.69 -10.49
CA ASP A 363 -19.52 13.25 -11.89
C ASP A 363 -19.69 11.73 -12.10
N ASP A 364 -19.32 10.90 -11.12
CA ASP A 364 -19.31 9.43 -11.27
C ASP A 364 -20.34 8.68 -10.40
N ASP A 365 -20.93 9.31 -9.38
CA ASP A 365 -21.91 8.66 -8.49
C ASP A 365 -23.16 9.55 -8.27
N PRO A 366 -24.38 8.98 -8.32
CA PRO A 366 -25.62 9.76 -8.18
C PRO A 366 -25.80 10.38 -6.78
N PHE A 367 -24.98 9.98 -5.80
CA PHE A 367 -24.97 10.51 -4.43
C PHE A 367 -23.52 10.55 -3.92
N PRO A 368 -23.15 11.53 -3.07
CA PRO A 368 -24.02 12.51 -2.42
C PRO A 368 -24.37 13.71 -3.31
N VAL A 369 -25.61 14.20 -3.24
CA VAL A 369 -26.05 15.41 -3.94
C VAL A 369 -26.09 16.58 -2.96
N GLN A 370 -25.33 17.64 -3.23
CA GLN A 370 -25.42 18.87 -2.45
C GLN A 370 -26.45 19.82 -3.08
N MET A 371 -27.53 20.07 -2.34
CA MET A 371 -28.57 21.03 -2.69
C MET A 371 -28.40 22.28 -1.84
N LYS A 372 -27.91 23.38 -2.43
CA LYS A 372 -27.83 24.69 -1.77
C LYS A 372 -29.16 25.42 -2.00
N LEU A 373 -29.96 25.56 -0.95
CA LEU A 373 -31.18 26.39 -0.93
C LEU A 373 -30.86 27.74 -0.26
N LEU A 374 -31.67 28.76 -0.52
CA LEU A 374 -31.43 30.17 -0.12
C LEU A 374 -30.99 30.36 1.34
N LEU A 375 -31.51 29.54 2.26
CA LEU A 375 -31.26 29.66 3.70
C LEU A 375 -30.53 28.44 4.30
N PHE A 376 -30.40 27.36 3.54
CA PHE A 376 -29.77 26.13 4.01
C PHE A 376 -29.21 25.29 2.86
N SER A 377 -28.07 24.67 3.07
CA SER A 377 -27.53 23.61 2.23
C SER A 377 -27.94 22.27 2.82
N CYS A 378 -28.52 21.42 1.98
CA CYS A 378 -28.84 20.04 2.32
C CYS A 378 -27.97 19.09 1.49
N THR A 379 -27.34 18.11 2.14
CA THR A 379 -26.63 17.02 1.43
C THR A 379 -27.49 15.77 1.49
N VAL A 380 -27.97 15.35 0.33
CA VAL A 380 -28.73 14.13 0.16
C VAL A 380 -27.73 12.98 -0.04
N LEU A 381 -27.76 12.01 0.86
CA LEU A 381 -26.75 10.94 0.94
C LEU A 381 -27.22 9.67 0.21
N SER A 382 -28.54 9.48 0.12
CA SER A 382 -29.16 8.33 -0.52
C SER A 382 -30.57 8.71 -1.02
N PRO A 383 -31.17 7.89 -1.91
CA PRO A 383 -32.54 8.13 -2.35
C PRO A 383 -33.57 8.00 -1.21
N GLU A 384 -33.30 7.16 -0.20
CA GLU A 384 -34.13 7.03 1.01
C GLU A 384 -34.07 8.31 1.86
N HIS A 385 -32.88 8.89 2.03
CA HIS A 385 -32.72 10.17 2.71
C HIS A 385 -33.50 11.28 2.01
N ALA A 386 -33.46 11.30 0.67
CA ALA A 386 -34.23 12.25 -0.13
C ALA A 386 -35.73 12.13 0.13
N ARG A 387 -36.26 10.90 0.18
CA ARG A 387 -37.67 10.61 0.48
C ARG A 387 -38.07 11.07 1.88
N LEU A 388 -37.20 10.84 2.88
CA LEU A 388 -37.40 11.30 4.25
C LEU A 388 -37.43 12.83 4.36
N ILE A 389 -36.47 13.53 3.74
CA ILE A 389 -36.43 15.00 3.69
C ILE A 389 -37.68 15.53 3.02
N PHE A 390 -38.06 14.96 1.87
CA PHE A 390 -39.23 15.39 1.13
C PHE A 390 -40.53 15.16 1.92
N SER A 391 -40.66 14.01 2.59
CA SER A 391 -41.77 13.72 3.50
C SER A 391 -41.86 14.75 4.64
N PHE A 392 -40.73 15.13 5.23
CA PHE A 392 -40.68 16.17 6.26
C PHE A 392 -41.13 17.54 5.70
N LEU A 393 -40.60 17.93 4.54
CA LEU A 393 -40.91 19.21 3.89
C LEU A 393 -42.37 19.32 3.46
N ILE A 394 -43.02 18.23 3.03
CA ILE A 394 -44.46 18.21 2.72
C ILE A 394 -45.31 18.23 3.98
N GLY A 395 -44.90 17.48 5.01
CA GLY A 395 -45.68 17.36 6.24
C GLY A 395 -45.80 18.68 7.00
N VAL A 396 -44.79 19.56 6.97
CA VAL A 396 -44.83 20.86 7.69
C VAL A 396 -45.95 21.79 7.16
N PRO A 397 -46.04 22.12 5.85
CA PRO A 397 -47.16 22.88 5.30
C PRO A 397 -48.51 22.22 5.54
N LEU A 398 -48.60 20.89 5.41
CA LEU A 398 -49.84 20.17 5.68
C LEU A 398 -50.27 20.32 7.14
N LEU A 399 -49.33 20.30 8.10
CA LEU A 399 -49.64 20.53 9.51
C LEU A 399 -50.18 21.96 9.71
N ILE A 400 -49.54 22.97 9.10
CA ILE A 400 -49.98 24.37 9.19
C ILE A 400 -51.39 24.54 8.58
N LEU A 401 -51.65 23.93 7.43
CA LEU A 401 -52.96 23.95 6.79
C LEU A 401 -54.03 23.27 7.66
N ASN A 402 -53.72 22.13 8.27
CA ASN A 402 -54.62 21.47 9.22
C ASN A 402 -54.92 22.35 10.44
N ILE A 403 -53.96 23.13 10.94
CA ILE A 403 -54.18 24.05 12.05
C ILE A 403 -55.03 25.26 11.63
N ALA A 404 -54.81 25.79 10.43
CA ALA A 404 -55.42 27.05 9.98
C ALA A 404 -56.83 26.87 9.41
N VAL A 405 -57.08 25.79 8.68
CA VAL A 405 -58.32 25.58 7.91
C VAL A 405 -59.33 24.77 8.73
N VAL A 406 -58.87 23.81 9.51
CA VAL A 406 -59.74 22.79 10.09
C VAL A 406 -60.20 23.20 11.49
N SER A 407 -61.46 23.64 11.60
CA SER A 407 -62.09 24.04 12.87
C SER A 407 -62.25 22.84 13.81
N PRO A 408 -62.14 22.97 15.15
CA PRO A 408 -62.25 21.84 16.11
C PRO A 408 -63.45 20.93 15.83
N PRO A 409 -63.34 19.59 15.95
CA PRO A 409 -62.52 18.85 16.95
C PRO A 409 -61.34 18.00 16.40
N TYR A 410 -60.39 18.56 15.63
CA TYR A 410 -59.31 17.81 14.96
C TYR A 410 -57.99 17.78 15.74
N THR A 411 -58.08 17.93 17.06
CA THR A 411 -56.90 17.93 17.95
C THR A 411 -56.10 16.63 17.85
N VAL A 412 -56.76 15.49 17.60
CA VAL A 412 -56.13 14.18 17.45
C VAL A 412 -55.33 14.07 16.13
N VAL A 413 -55.84 14.64 15.04
CA VAL A 413 -55.15 14.67 13.73
C VAL A 413 -53.91 15.55 13.82
N ILE A 414 -54.04 16.77 14.37
CA ILE A 414 -52.94 17.73 14.54
C ILE A 414 -51.84 17.14 15.45
N SER A 415 -52.23 16.53 16.58
CA SER A 415 -51.26 15.92 17.50
C SER A 415 -50.56 14.70 16.89
N SER A 416 -51.29 13.80 16.23
CA SER A 416 -50.68 12.63 15.56
C SER A 416 -49.70 13.05 14.46
N MET A 417 -50.07 14.03 13.64
CA MET A 417 -49.20 14.57 12.60
C MET A 417 -47.96 15.27 13.16
N SER A 418 -48.10 15.99 14.28
CA SER A 418 -46.98 16.61 14.98
C SER A 418 -45.99 15.56 15.51
N VAL A 419 -46.49 14.49 16.12
CA VAL A 419 -45.66 13.36 16.57
C VAL A 419 -44.94 12.71 15.40
N THR A 420 -45.63 12.44 14.28
CA THR A 420 -45.02 11.89 13.07
C THR A 420 -43.88 12.77 12.55
N LEU A 421 -44.08 14.09 12.48
CA LEU A 421 -43.03 15.03 12.04
C LEU A 421 -41.83 15.06 12.99
N ILE A 422 -42.05 15.03 14.30
CA ILE A 422 -40.97 14.95 15.29
C ILE A 422 -40.19 13.64 15.14
N CYS A 423 -40.88 12.51 14.94
CA CYS A 423 -40.24 11.23 14.69
C CYS A 423 -39.42 11.24 13.39
N ILE A 424 -39.96 11.80 12.30
CA ILE A 424 -39.21 11.95 11.03
C ILE A 424 -37.97 12.80 11.25
N ALA A 425 -38.05 13.90 12.00
CA ALA A 425 -36.90 14.75 12.31
C ALA A 425 -35.84 13.99 13.13
N PHE A 426 -36.26 13.14 14.07
CA PHE A 426 -35.35 12.26 14.81
C PHE A 426 -34.66 11.24 13.90
N VAL A 427 -35.41 10.58 13.02
CA VAL A 427 -34.85 9.62 12.06
C VAL A 427 -33.90 10.31 11.09
N LEU A 428 -34.23 11.50 10.60
CA LEU A 428 -33.34 12.33 9.79
C LEU A 428 -32.05 12.71 10.54
N HIS A 429 -32.14 12.97 11.85
CA HIS A 429 -30.95 13.20 12.67
C HIS A 429 -30.10 11.93 12.77
N ASP A 430 -30.74 10.79 12.98
CA ASP A 430 -30.10 9.49 13.19
C ASP A 430 -29.56 8.86 11.89
N PHE A 431 -30.03 9.32 10.73
CA PHE A 431 -29.49 8.97 9.41
C PHE A 431 -27.99 9.27 9.29
N LEU A 432 -27.47 10.17 10.13
CA LEU A 432 -26.03 10.42 10.30
C LEU A 432 -25.24 9.17 10.70
N ASP A 433 -25.82 8.26 11.49
CA ASP A 433 -25.15 7.04 11.93
C ASP A 433 -25.11 5.98 10.82
N ILE A 434 -26.15 5.91 9.98
CA ILE A 434 -26.17 5.04 8.79
C ILE A 434 -25.10 5.48 7.79
N ASP A 435 -25.02 6.79 7.54
CA ASP A 435 -23.98 7.41 6.73
C ASP A 435 -22.57 7.17 7.29
N ALA A 436 -22.41 7.19 8.63
CA ALA A 436 -21.15 6.84 9.25
C ALA A 436 -20.70 5.40 8.92
N ILE A 437 -21.63 4.45 8.82
CA ILE A 437 -21.33 3.06 8.45
C ILE A 437 -20.95 2.94 6.98
N GLN A 438 -21.71 3.55 6.07
CA GLN A 438 -21.37 3.56 4.64
C GLN A 438 -19.99 4.17 4.39
N ARG A 439 -19.65 5.25 5.10
CA ARG A 439 -18.31 5.83 5.06
C ARG A 439 -17.24 4.88 5.60
N MET A 440 -17.54 4.12 6.67
CA MET A 440 -16.62 3.08 7.13
C MET A 440 -16.40 2.01 6.07
N GLU A 441 -17.45 1.57 5.36
CA GLU A 441 -17.33 0.57 4.29
C GLU A 441 -16.49 1.08 3.12
N ILE A 442 -16.70 2.31 2.68
CA ILE A 442 -15.86 2.96 1.66
C ILE A 442 -14.40 3.04 2.13
N GLN A 443 -14.17 3.50 3.37
CA GLN A 443 -12.83 3.54 3.97
C GLN A 443 -12.20 2.15 4.05
N ILE A 444 -12.98 1.12 4.37
CA ILE A 444 -12.49 -0.26 4.38
C ILE A 444 -12.05 -0.64 2.98
N LYS A 445 -12.87 -0.42 1.94
CA LYS A 445 -12.50 -0.70 0.53
C LYS A 445 -11.19 -0.02 0.11
N GLU A 446 -11.03 1.27 0.43
CA GLU A 446 -9.78 2.01 0.21
C GLU A 446 -8.60 1.39 0.97
N MET A 447 -8.81 1.01 2.24
CA MET A 447 -7.81 0.32 3.04
C MET A 447 -7.45 -1.05 2.45
N GLN A 448 -8.41 -1.80 1.89
CA GLN A 448 -8.15 -3.09 1.22
C GLN A 448 -7.29 -2.89 -0.02
N ALA A 449 -7.59 -1.88 -0.84
CA ALA A 449 -6.77 -1.53 -2.01
C ALA A 449 -5.34 -1.15 -1.60
N THR A 450 -5.19 -0.41 -0.48
CA THR A 450 -3.87 -0.09 0.08
C THR A 450 -3.12 -1.35 0.52
N VAL A 451 -3.81 -2.27 1.21
CA VAL A 451 -3.23 -3.54 1.67
C VAL A 451 -2.78 -4.38 0.48
N ALA A 452 -3.59 -4.48 -0.58
CA ALA A 452 -3.22 -5.18 -1.81
C ALA A 452 -1.96 -4.58 -2.46
N ALA A 453 -1.86 -3.24 -2.54
CA ALA A 453 -0.67 -2.57 -3.07
C ALA A 453 0.59 -2.79 -2.22
N VAL A 454 0.45 -2.88 -0.89
CA VAL A 454 1.57 -3.21 0.01
C VAL A 454 2.00 -4.67 -0.14
N GLU A 455 1.05 -5.59 -0.35
CA GLU A 455 1.35 -7.01 -0.56
C GLU A 455 2.07 -7.24 -1.89
N GLU A 456 1.61 -6.62 -2.98
CA GLU A 456 2.31 -6.66 -4.27
C GLU A 456 3.76 -6.18 -4.13
N ARG A 457 3.95 -5.09 -3.38
CA ARG A 457 5.27 -4.53 -3.09
C ARG A 457 6.14 -5.48 -2.26
N ARG A 458 5.55 -6.14 -1.26
CA ARG A 458 6.23 -7.18 -0.47
C ARG A 458 6.73 -8.28 -1.38
N GLN A 459 5.90 -8.78 -2.30
CA GLN A 459 6.30 -9.82 -3.25
C GLN A 459 7.45 -9.37 -4.14
N GLN A 460 7.36 -8.18 -4.74
CA GLN A 460 8.44 -7.63 -5.56
C GLN A 460 9.77 -7.53 -4.80
N MET A 461 9.72 -7.19 -3.52
CA MET A 461 10.90 -7.07 -2.67
C MET A 461 11.49 -8.44 -2.31
N VAL A 462 10.64 -9.44 -2.06
CA VAL A 462 11.05 -10.85 -1.89
C VAL A 462 11.76 -11.34 -3.15
N ASP A 463 11.16 -11.14 -4.32
CA ASP A 463 11.74 -11.56 -5.61
C ASP A 463 13.07 -10.86 -5.89
N PHE A 464 13.14 -9.55 -5.59
CA PHE A 464 14.38 -8.78 -5.70
C PHE A 464 15.47 -9.35 -4.80
N PHE A 465 15.19 -9.58 -3.50
CA PHE A 465 16.19 -10.13 -2.59
C PHE A 465 16.60 -11.56 -2.93
N GLY A 466 15.68 -12.37 -3.46
CA GLY A 466 16.00 -13.67 -4.03
C GLY A 466 17.01 -13.57 -5.18
N ARG A 467 16.82 -12.62 -6.10
CA ARG A 467 17.81 -12.35 -7.17
C ARG A 467 19.15 -11.85 -6.63
N VAL A 468 19.12 -10.92 -5.68
CA VAL A 468 20.32 -10.36 -5.06
C VAL A 468 21.15 -11.41 -4.34
N HIS A 469 20.51 -12.38 -3.68
CA HIS A 469 21.23 -13.44 -3.00
C HIS A 469 22.04 -14.30 -3.99
N ARG A 470 21.42 -14.71 -5.11
CA ARG A 470 22.12 -15.43 -6.18
C ARG A 470 23.28 -14.64 -6.78
N LEU A 471 23.08 -13.34 -6.91
CA LEU A 471 24.11 -12.44 -7.41
C LEU A 471 25.26 -12.26 -6.41
N ALA A 472 24.98 -12.30 -5.11
CA ALA A 472 26.00 -12.29 -4.07
C ALA A 472 26.93 -13.51 -4.19
N ASP A 473 26.37 -14.69 -4.38
CA ASP A 473 27.14 -15.93 -4.57
C ASP A 473 27.99 -15.83 -5.84
N PHE A 474 27.43 -15.30 -6.93
CA PHE A 474 28.15 -15.04 -8.16
C PHE A 474 29.35 -14.10 -7.93
N TRP A 475 29.15 -12.97 -7.26
CA TRP A 475 30.25 -12.05 -6.96
C TRP A 475 31.28 -12.67 -6.04
N LEU A 476 30.86 -13.37 -4.99
CA LEU A 476 31.74 -13.98 -4.01
C LEU A 476 32.62 -15.07 -4.63
N HIS A 477 32.04 -15.93 -5.47
CA HIS A 477 32.72 -17.11 -5.98
C HIS A 477 33.39 -16.93 -7.35
N ARG A 478 33.09 -15.83 -8.05
CA ARG A 478 33.63 -15.57 -9.39
C ARG A 478 34.27 -14.18 -9.49
N THR A 479 33.49 -13.11 -9.29
CA THR A 479 33.95 -11.75 -9.63
C THR A 479 35.03 -11.26 -8.67
N LEU A 480 34.86 -11.42 -7.36
CA LEU A 480 35.81 -10.95 -6.35
C LEU A 480 37.18 -11.63 -6.46
N PRO A 481 37.31 -12.97 -6.53
CA PRO A 481 38.61 -13.63 -6.71
C PRO A 481 39.36 -13.16 -7.97
N ARG A 482 38.63 -12.82 -9.04
CA ARG A 482 39.21 -12.28 -10.27
C ARG A 482 39.70 -10.84 -10.10
N LEU A 483 38.93 -10.00 -9.42
CA LEU A 483 39.36 -8.63 -9.09
C LEU A 483 40.57 -8.63 -8.13
N GLU A 484 40.63 -9.55 -7.17
CA GLU A 484 41.79 -9.77 -6.32
C GLU A 484 43.03 -10.19 -7.13
N LEU A 485 42.87 -11.11 -8.08
CA LEU A 485 43.94 -11.54 -8.97
C LEU A 485 44.45 -10.37 -9.83
N MET A 486 43.54 -9.59 -10.42
CA MET A 486 43.91 -8.43 -11.23
C MET A 486 44.61 -7.34 -10.41
N LYS A 487 44.18 -7.13 -9.16
CA LYS A 487 44.88 -6.26 -8.22
C LYS A 487 46.31 -6.77 -7.95
N LEU A 488 46.47 -8.05 -7.66
CA LEU A 488 47.79 -8.66 -7.44
C LEU A 488 48.72 -8.50 -8.65
N CYS A 489 48.19 -8.67 -9.86
CA CYS A 489 48.91 -8.40 -11.10
C CYS A 489 49.27 -6.91 -11.25
N GLY A 490 48.34 -6.00 -10.95
CA GLY A 490 48.56 -4.56 -10.96
C GLY A 490 49.65 -4.12 -9.98
N ASP A 491 49.64 -4.65 -8.76
CA ASP A 491 50.67 -4.39 -7.74
C ASP A 491 52.06 -4.83 -8.24
N ALA A 492 52.16 -6.02 -8.86
CA ALA A 492 53.43 -6.49 -9.42
C ALA A 492 53.93 -5.64 -10.60
N LEU A 493 53.03 -5.13 -11.46
CA LEU A 493 53.40 -4.18 -12.52
C LEU A 493 53.86 -2.85 -11.91
N GLN A 494 53.21 -2.39 -10.84
CA GLN A 494 53.62 -1.19 -10.11
C GLN A 494 55.00 -1.34 -9.46
N ASP A 495 55.42 -2.55 -9.11
CA ASP A 495 56.74 -2.82 -8.54
C ASP A 495 57.83 -3.12 -9.60
N ALA A 496 57.47 -3.59 -10.80
CA ALA A 496 58.42 -3.99 -11.84
C ALA A 496 59.28 -2.83 -12.38
N GLU A 497 60.57 -3.07 -12.59
CA GLU A 497 61.46 -2.12 -13.26
C GLU A 497 61.15 -2.02 -14.76
N GLU A 498 61.60 -0.95 -15.43
CA GLU A 498 61.39 -0.73 -16.88
C GLU A 498 61.73 -1.96 -17.76
N PRO A 499 62.88 -2.65 -17.61
CA PRO A 499 63.21 -3.81 -18.44
C PRO A 499 62.38 -5.07 -18.11
N GLU A 500 61.76 -5.13 -16.93
CA GLU A 500 60.98 -6.29 -16.48
C GLU A 500 59.48 -6.14 -16.77
N MET A 501 59.01 -4.90 -16.97
CA MET A 501 57.60 -4.57 -17.16
C MET A 501 57.00 -5.27 -18.38
N GLU A 502 57.62 -5.14 -19.54
CA GLU A 502 57.10 -5.70 -20.80
C GLU A 502 56.97 -7.24 -20.75
N PRO A 503 58.01 -8.03 -20.42
CA PRO A 503 57.87 -9.49 -20.37
C PRO A 503 56.85 -9.94 -19.32
N LEU A 504 56.78 -9.26 -18.17
CA LEU A 504 55.79 -9.54 -17.14
C LEU A 504 54.36 -9.28 -17.62
N LEU A 505 54.14 -8.16 -18.32
CA LEU A 505 52.83 -7.77 -18.82
C LEU A 505 52.32 -8.72 -19.90
N VAL A 506 53.18 -9.10 -20.86
CA VAL A 506 52.86 -10.11 -21.89
C VAL A 506 52.48 -11.44 -21.22
N GLU A 507 53.23 -11.87 -20.19
CA GLU A 507 52.93 -13.08 -19.45
C GLU A 507 51.58 -12.99 -18.71
N ILE A 508 51.30 -11.87 -18.03
CA ILE A 508 50.03 -11.62 -17.33
C ILE A 508 48.86 -11.69 -18.33
N VAL A 509 48.90 -10.91 -19.41
CA VAL A 509 47.80 -10.85 -20.38
C VAL A 509 47.51 -12.22 -20.97
N LYS A 510 48.55 -12.95 -21.39
CA LYS A 510 48.41 -14.29 -21.95
C LYS A 510 47.75 -15.26 -20.98
N LYS A 511 48.22 -15.29 -19.72
CA LYS A 511 47.74 -16.25 -18.72
C LYS A 511 46.35 -15.89 -18.21
N VAL A 512 46.08 -14.61 -17.95
CA VAL A 512 44.75 -14.13 -17.54
C VAL A 512 43.74 -14.41 -18.64
N ARG A 513 44.05 -14.14 -19.91
CA ARG A 513 43.13 -14.46 -21.03
C ARG A 513 42.79 -15.96 -21.09
N ASN A 514 43.78 -16.83 -20.95
CA ASN A 514 43.55 -18.28 -20.92
C ASN A 514 42.68 -18.71 -19.71
N LEU A 515 42.88 -18.07 -18.55
CA LEU A 515 42.03 -18.29 -17.38
C LEU A 515 40.60 -17.86 -17.67
N GLU A 516 40.39 -16.67 -18.25
CA GLU A 516 39.09 -16.12 -18.60
C GLU A 516 38.33 -17.00 -19.60
N ASP A 517 39.00 -17.51 -20.63
CA ASP A 517 38.42 -18.42 -21.62
C ASP A 517 37.99 -19.77 -20.99
N SER A 518 38.64 -20.15 -19.88
CA SER A 518 38.33 -21.36 -19.12
C SER A 518 37.15 -21.17 -18.15
N LEU A 519 36.71 -19.94 -17.89
CA LEU A 519 35.57 -19.67 -17.02
C LEU A 519 34.24 -20.02 -17.69
N LEU A 520 33.29 -20.42 -16.86
CA LEU A 520 31.91 -20.70 -17.29
C LEU A 520 31.20 -19.39 -17.72
N PRO A 521 30.39 -19.38 -18.78
CA PRO A 521 29.60 -18.19 -19.16
C PRO A 521 28.68 -17.70 -18.05
N ILE A 522 28.50 -16.38 -17.95
CA ILE A 522 27.65 -15.72 -16.92
C ILE A 522 26.21 -16.23 -16.97
N SER A 523 25.68 -16.50 -18.17
CA SER A 523 24.32 -17.01 -18.36
C SER A 523 24.05 -18.34 -17.62
N LEU A 524 25.06 -19.19 -17.46
CA LEU A 524 24.93 -20.45 -16.72
C LEU A 524 25.02 -20.27 -15.20
N TRP A 525 25.64 -19.18 -14.74
CA TRP A 525 25.64 -18.84 -13.31
C TRP A 525 24.28 -18.35 -12.84
N GLN A 526 23.53 -17.63 -13.68
CA GLN A 526 22.24 -17.05 -13.32
C GLN A 526 21.08 -18.06 -13.27
N LYS A 527 21.18 -19.18 -14.00
CA LYS A 527 20.09 -20.17 -14.14
C LYS A 527 19.94 -21.14 -12.95
N ASP A 528 20.63 -20.93 -11.83
CA ASP A 528 20.68 -21.85 -10.68
C ASP A 528 21.07 -23.31 -11.05
N ALA A 529 21.66 -23.52 -12.23
CA ALA A 529 22.01 -24.85 -12.74
C ALA A 529 23.24 -25.46 -12.06
N LEU A 530 24.04 -24.63 -11.38
CA LEU A 530 25.27 -25.05 -10.71
C LEU A 530 24.99 -25.44 -9.26
N LYS A 531 25.45 -26.64 -8.88
CA LYS A 531 25.46 -27.07 -7.49
C LYS A 531 26.38 -26.18 -6.67
N GLU A 532 26.00 -25.94 -5.42
CA GLU A 532 26.76 -25.09 -4.50
C GLU A 532 28.19 -25.60 -4.26
N ALA A 533 28.37 -26.92 -4.25
CA ALA A 533 29.70 -27.55 -4.17
C ALA A 533 30.60 -27.18 -5.36
N ASP A 534 30.05 -27.07 -6.57
CA ASP A 534 30.81 -26.72 -7.76
C ASP A 534 31.17 -25.24 -7.77
N LYS A 535 30.25 -24.36 -7.33
CA LYS A 535 30.54 -22.92 -7.16
C LYS A 535 31.68 -22.72 -6.16
N LYS A 536 31.60 -23.37 -5.00
CA LYS A 536 32.63 -23.31 -3.97
C LYS A 536 33.98 -23.84 -4.46
N LYS A 537 34.00 -24.99 -5.14
CA LYS A 537 35.24 -25.55 -5.71
C LYS A 537 35.87 -24.62 -6.74
N ARG A 538 35.09 -24.00 -7.63
CA ARG A 538 35.60 -22.98 -8.57
C ARG A 538 36.19 -21.78 -7.85
N SER A 539 35.51 -21.29 -6.81
CA SER A 539 35.99 -20.20 -5.96
C SER A 539 37.32 -20.55 -5.28
N GLU A 540 37.45 -21.75 -4.72
CA GLU A 540 38.67 -22.21 -4.07
C GLU A 540 39.85 -22.26 -5.04
N LEU A 541 39.62 -22.71 -6.28
CA LEU A 541 40.63 -22.71 -7.34
C LEU A 541 41.10 -21.29 -7.71
N LEU A 542 40.18 -20.34 -7.81
CA LEU A 542 40.53 -18.93 -8.05
C LEU A 542 41.24 -18.30 -6.85
N SER A 543 40.74 -18.51 -5.63
CA SER A 543 41.36 -18.01 -4.40
C SER A 543 42.74 -18.63 -4.13
N LYS A 544 43.02 -19.84 -4.63
CA LYS A 544 44.37 -20.42 -4.59
C LYS A 544 45.40 -19.51 -5.27
N LEU A 545 45.02 -18.82 -6.36
CA LEU A 545 45.89 -17.90 -7.09
C LEU A 545 46.19 -16.63 -6.27
N THR A 546 45.28 -16.18 -5.42
CA THR A 546 45.43 -14.93 -4.64
C THR A 546 46.01 -15.17 -3.24
N SER A 547 45.95 -16.40 -2.72
CA SER A 547 46.32 -16.76 -1.35
C SER A 547 47.76 -16.43 -0.92
N ARG A 548 48.74 -16.42 -1.84
CA ARG A 548 50.18 -16.26 -1.50
C ARG A 548 50.73 -14.84 -1.62
N ALA A 549 49.88 -13.84 -1.87
CA ALA A 549 50.26 -12.43 -2.02
C ALA A 549 51.47 -12.19 -2.96
N CYS A 550 51.67 -13.05 -3.97
CA CYS A 550 52.79 -12.97 -4.90
C CYS A 550 52.34 -13.29 -6.32
N ALA A 551 52.41 -12.30 -7.21
CA ALA A 551 51.98 -12.45 -8.61
C ALA A 551 52.77 -13.54 -9.35
N LYS A 552 54.07 -13.67 -9.10
CA LYS A 552 54.91 -14.70 -9.74
C LYS A 552 54.40 -16.11 -9.45
N TYR A 553 54.01 -16.38 -8.20
CA TYR A 553 53.41 -17.66 -7.83
C TYR A 553 52.05 -17.85 -8.51
N ALA A 554 51.19 -16.82 -8.47
CA ALA A 554 49.89 -16.86 -9.13
C ALA A 554 50.02 -17.20 -10.63
N LEU A 555 50.94 -16.53 -11.33
CA LEU A 555 51.22 -16.77 -12.75
C LEU A 555 51.74 -18.19 -13.00
N GLN A 556 52.54 -18.77 -12.10
CA GLN A 556 53.03 -20.15 -12.25
C GLN A 556 51.91 -21.19 -12.11
N GLU A 557 50.97 -20.99 -11.19
CA GLU A 557 49.85 -21.91 -10.95
C GLU A 557 48.66 -21.70 -11.90
N MET A 558 48.54 -20.52 -12.50
CA MET A 558 47.38 -20.14 -13.33
C MET A 558 47.06 -21.13 -14.47
N PRO A 559 48.04 -21.69 -15.23
CA PRO A 559 47.73 -22.67 -16.26
C PRO A 559 47.07 -23.95 -15.72
N THR A 560 47.51 -24.43 -14.55
CA THR A 560 46.92 -25.60 -13.89
C THR A 560 45.48 -25.31 -13.46
N VAL A 561 45.26 -24.16 -12.82
CA VAL A 561 43.93 -23.72 -12.39
C VAL A 561 42.99 -23.51 -13.59
N ALA A 562 43.48 -22.90 -14.68
CA ALA A 562 42.71 -22.70 -15.90
C ALA A 562 42.26 -24.05 -16.51
N GLN A 563 43.16 -25.03 -16.57
CA GLN A 563 42.83 -26.37 -17.07
C GLN A 563 41.75 -27.05 -16.22
N GLU A 564 41.86 -27.00 -14.89
CA GLU A 564 40.83 -27.56 -14.00
C GLU A 564 39.47 -26.86 -14.16
N LEU A 565 39.45 -25.53 -14.29
CA LEU A 565 38.23 -24.76 -14.52
C LEU A 565 37.59 -25.07 -15.88
N LEU A 566 38.41 -25.30 -16.91
CA LEU A 566 37.97 -25.70 -18.24
C LEU A 566 37.31 -27.08 -18.22
N ASP A 567 37.88 -28.03 -17.49
CA ASP A 567 37.30 -29.37 -17.35
C ASP A 567 35.97 -29.31 -16.58
N MET A 568 35.89 -28.50 -15.52
CA MET A 568 34.62 -28.21 -14.84
C MET A 568 33.61 -27.49 -15.75
N LYS A 569 34.06 -26.60 -16.65
CA LYS A 569 33.21 -25.90 -17.62
C LYS A 569 32.60 -26.88 -18.62
N ARG A 570 33.38 -27.82 -19.16
CA ARG A 570 32.90 -28.86 -20.07
C ARG A 570 31.83 -29.73 -19.42
N ALA A 571 32.09 -30.24 -18.22
CA ALA A 571 31.13 -31.06 -17.48
C ALA A 571 29.79 -30.33 -17.21
N ALA A 572 29.85 -29.04 -16.88
CA ALA A 572 28.65 -28.23 -16.66
C ALA A 572 27.85 -27.97 -17.95
N LEU A 573 28.53 -27.80 -19.09
CA LEU A 573 27.88 -27.63 -20.39
C LEU A 573 27.21 -28.93 -20.86
N GLU A 574 27.86 -30.07 -20.68
CA GLU A 574 27.28 -31.38 -20.96
C GLU A 574 26.01 -31.60 -20.13
N SER A 575 26.09 -31.34 -18.82
CA SER A 575 24.94 -31.46 -17.91
C SER A 575 23.78 -30.52 -18.27
N ALA A 576 24.07 -29.32 -18.80
CA ALA A 576 23.05 -28.37 -19.22
C ALA A 576 22.35 -28.80 -20.52
N ASN A 577 23.10 -29.36 -21.47
CA ASN A 577 22.53 -29.89 -22.71
C ASN A 577 21.60 -31.09 -22.44
N ASP A 578 21.99 -31.98 -21.52
CA ASP A 578 21.16 -33.13 -21.13
C ASP A 578 19.83 -32.69 -20.47
N ALA A 579 19.84 -31.56 -19.75
CA ALA A 579 18.64 -31.01 -19.12
C ALA A 579 17.67 -30.38 -20.13
N ASP A 580 18.18 -29.75 -21.19
CA ASP A 580 17.36 -29.15 -22.26
C ASP A 580 16.73 -30.21 -23.19
N GLU A 581 17.31 -31.43 -23.26
CA GLU A 581 16.77 -32.54 -24.06
C GLU A 581 15.69 -33.38 -23.33
N ALA A 582 15.48 -33.18 -22.03
CA ALA A 582 14.44 -33.88 -21.29
C ALA A 582 13.04 -33.44 -21.79
N PRO A 583 12.15 -34.37 -22.23
CA PRO A 583 10.85 -34.00 -22.77
C PRO A 583 10.00 -33.30 -21.70
N GLN A 584 9.60 -32.06 -22.00
CA GLN A 584 8.73 -31.22 -21.17
C GLN A 584 7.33 -31.80 -20.99
#